data_AF-A0ABD7FTG5-F1
#
_entry.id   AF-A0ABD7FTG5-F1
#
_cell.length_a   1.000
_cell.length_b   1.000
_cell.length_c   1.000
_cell.angle_alpha   90.00
_cell.angle_beta   90.00
_cell.angle_gamma   90.00
#
_symmetry.space_group_name_H-M   'P 1'
#
loop_
_entity.id
_entity.type
_entity.pdbx_description
1 polymer ?
#
loop_
_entity_poly.entity_id
_entity_poly.type
_entity_poly.pdbx_seq_one_letter_code
_entity_poly.pdbx_strand_id
1 'polypeptide(L)'
;MSQRYKYVDDSKQLVAVFCAGDVEYLTHSDVPSGVIIEPWWTEQDQAAYELAEKIRVERRWRELEIKQVANRLDQLRNDERYEMVTYTGDYTAAEFNAYRAALVAYGDHIHESSVRPSIEAVAQQLRSRSEASEGTLREVAR
;
A
#
# COMPACT_ATOMS: atom_id res chain seq x y z
N MET A 1 -0.85 -3.63 19.56
CA MET A 1 -0.10 -2.36 19.65
C MET A 1 -0.13 -1.92 21.10
N SER A 2 1.00 -1.52 21.68
CA SER A 2 1.08 -1.04 23.07
C SER A 2 0.56 0.40 23.16
N GLN A 3 -0.26 0.67 24.18
CA GLN A 3 -0.78 2.01 24.47
C GLN A 3 0.39 2.91 24.92
N ARG A 4 0.52 4.10 24.31
CA ARG A 4 1.56 5.09 24.64
C ARG A 4 0.92 6.34 25.23
N TYR A 5 1.57 6.93 26.24
CA TYR A 5 1.10 8.10 26.96
C TYR A 5 2.15 9.20 26.84
N LYS A 6 1.74 10.41 26.44
CA LYS A 6 2.65 11.54 26.22
C LYS A 6 2.10 12.82 26.81
N TYR A 7 2.95 13.64 27.43
CA TYR A 7 2.56 15.00 27.78
C TYR A 7 2.30 15.81 26.51
N VAL A 8 1.28 16.66 26.52
CA VAL A 8 0.96 17.56 25.40
C VAL A 8 1.06 19.04 25.77
N ASP A 9 1.37 19.34 27.03
CA ASP A 9 1.59 20.69 27.54
C ASP A 9 2.90 20.78 28.33
N ASP A 10 3.54 21.95 28.30
CA ASP A 10 4.75 22.21 29.08
C ASP A 10 4.49 22.16 30.59
N SER A 11 3.24 22.42 31.01
CA SER A 11 2.78 22.31 32.39
C SER A 11 2.55 20.87 32.87
N LYS A 12 2.66 19.87 31.98
CA LYS A 12 2.50 18.43 32.29
C LYS A 12 1.15 18.08 32.95
N GLN A 13 0.10 18.82 32.63
CA GLN A 13 -1.26 18.59 33.14
C GLN A 13 -2.12 17.77 32.18
N LEU A 14 -1.77 17.74 30.90
CA LEU A 14 -2.56 17.10 29.86
C LEU A 14 -1.73 15.99 29.18
N VAL A 15 -2.34 14.82 29.01
CA VAL A 15 -1.70 13.61 28.50
C VAL A 15 -2.49 13.07 27.32
N ALA A 16 -1.84 12.88 26.18
CA ALA A 16 -2.42 12.19 25.04
C ALA A 16 -2.14 10.68 25.11
N VAL A 17 -3.18 9.90 24.81
CA VAL A 17 -3.19 8.44 24.82
C VAL A 17 -3.35 7.94 23.39
N PHE A 18 -2.37 7.16 22.93
CA PHE A 18 -2.37 6.59 21.59
C PHE A 18 -2.79 5.13 21.65
N CYS A 19 -3.96 4.83 21.09
CA CYS A 19 -4.50 3.48 21.05
C CYS A 19 -4.96 3.14 19.63
N ALA A 20 -4.29 2.19 18.99
CA ALA A 20 -4.72 1.58 17.72
C ALA A 20 -5.08 2.56 16.57
N GLY A 21 -4.47 3.75 16.54
CA GLY A 21 -4.72 4.77 15.51
C GLY A 21 -5.61 5.93 15.95
N ASP A 22 -6.16 5.88 17.17
CA ASP A 22 -6.93 6.96 17.79
C ASP A 22 -6.11 7.66 18.88
N VAL A 23 -6.46 8.93 19.11
CA VAL A 23 -5.85 9.80 20.12
C VAL A 23 -6.93 10.28 21.08
N GLU A 24 -6.75 9.99 22.37
CA GLU A 24 -7.61 10.49 23.45
C GLU A 24 -6.81 11.42 24.37
N TYR A 25 -7.46 12.44 24.93
CA TYR A 25 -6.82 13.38 25.86
C TYR A 25 -7.34 13.14 27.27
N LEU A 26 -6.42 12.90 28.20
CA LEU A 26 -6.70 12.72 29.62
C LEU A 26 -5.99 13.79 30.43
N THR A 27 -6.57 14.16 31.56
CA THR A 27 -5.81 14.93 32.56
C THR A 27 -4.80 14.01 33.24
N HIS A 28 -3.70 14.56 33.73
CA HIS A 28 -2.66 13.76 34.39
C HIS A 28 -3.18 12.93 35.57
N SER A 29 -4.22 13.40 36.27
CA SER A 29 -4.89 12.67 37.35
C SER A 29 -5.69 11.44 36.89
N ASP A 30 -6.09 11.40 35.62
CA ASP A 30 -6.88 10.31 35.06
C ASP A 30 -6.00 9.20 34.43
N VAL A 31 -4.68 9.40 34.40
CA VAL A 31 -3.74 8.41 33.86
C VAL A 31 -3.61 7.21 34.82
N PRO A 32 -3.75 5.96 34.34
CA PRO A 32 -3.59 4.77 35.17
C PRO A 32 -2.22 4.71 35.87
N SER A 33 -2.22 4.22 37.11
CA SER A 33 -0.98 4.07 37.89
C SER A 33 -0.04 3.03 37.27
N GLY A 34 1.26 3.31 37.31
CA GLY A 34 2.30 2.42 36.78
C GLY A 34 2.63 2.62 35.29
N VAL A 35 1.98 3.58 34.63
CA VAL A 35 2.24 3.93 33.23
C VAL A 35 3.42 4.90 33.13
N ILE A 36 4.32 4.65 32.16
CA ILE A 36 5.39 5.59 31.81
C ILE A 36 4.81 6.62 30.85
N ILE A 37 4.79 7.89 31.27
CA ILE A 37 4.42 9.02 30.41
C ILE A 37 5.70 9.50 29.74
N GLU A 38 5.77 9.33 28.43
CA GLU A 38 6.88 9.78 27.61
C GLU A 38 6.90 11.32 27.49
N PRO A 39 8.04 11.92 27.10
CA PRO A 39 8.17 13.36 26.91
C PRO A 39 7.21 13.92 25.87
N TRP A 40 7.14 15.26 25.81
CA TRP A 40 6.25 16.00 24.92
C TRP A 40 6.32 15.55 23.47
N TRP A 41 5.19 15.62 22.76
CA TRP A 41 5.07 15.24 21.36
C TRP A 41 6.01 16.06 20.48
N THR A 42 7.07 15.43 19.99
CA THR A 42 8.04 16.09 19.12
C THR A 42 7.59 16.08 17.65
N GLU A 43 8.15 16.97 16.82
CA GLU A 43 7.97 16.90 15.36
C GLU A 43 8.35 15.52 14.78
N GLN A 44 9.32 14.85 15.40
CA GLN A 44 9.73 13.49 15.01
C GLN A 44 8.63 12.45 15.28
N ASP A 45 7.88 12.62 16.37
CA ASP A 45 6.75 11.75 16.70
C ASP A 45 5.58 11.95 15.75
N GLN A 46 5.32 13.20 15.37
CA GLN A 46 4.34 13.55 14.34
C GLN A 46 4.68 12.86 13.01
N ALA A 47 5.91 13.02 12.54
CA ALA A 47 6.36 12.41 11.29
C ALA A 47 6.27 10.88 11.33
N ALA A 48 6.65 10.25 12.46
CA ALA A 48 6.54 8.80 12.62
C ALA A 48 5.09 8.31 12.59
N TYR A 49 4.16 9.05 13.21
CA TYR A 49 2.74 8.74 13.18
C TYR A 49 2.16 8.89 11.77
N GLU A 50 2.45 10.00 11.08
CA GLU A 50 2.01 10.26 9.71
C GLU A 50 2.53 9.18 8.74
N LEU A 51 3.78 8.75 8.90
CA LEU A 51 4.35 7.66 8.12
C LEU A 51 3.63 6.33 8.42
N ALA A 52 3.36 6.01 9.68
CA ALA A 52 2.64 4.79 10.05
C ALA A 52 1.22 4.77 9.48
N GLU A 53 0.52 5.90 9.53
CA GLU A 53 -0.82 6.04 8.97
C GLU A 53 -0.81 5.93 7.44
N LYS A 54 0.15 6.57 6.77
CA LYS A 54 0.37 6.40 5.33
C LYS A 54 0.58 4.93 4.98
N ILE A 55 1.46 4.22 5.69
CA ILE A 55 1.71 2.79 5.47
C ILE A 55 0.41 1.97 5.61
N ARG A 56 -0.42 2.29 6.62
CA ARG A 56 -1.70 1.61 6.83
C ARG A 56 -2.66 1.81 5.66
N VAL A 57 -2.82 3.05 5.20
CA VAL A 57 -3.68 3.41 4.06
C VAL A 57 -3.20 2.72 2.78
N GLU A 58 -1.89 2.76 2.51
CA GLU A 58 -1.28 2.14 1.33
C GLU A 58 -1.45 0.60 1.32
N ARG A 59 -1.28 -0.06 2.47
CA ARG A 59 -1.51 -1.51 2.59
C ARG A 59 -2.95 -1.89 2.30
N ARG A 60 -3.91 -1.14 2.85
CA ARG A 60 -5.35 -1.37 2.59
C ARG A 60 -5.69 -1.16 1.11
N TRP A 61 -5.17 -0.10 0.49
CA TRP A 61 -5.35 0.13 -0.94
C TRP A 61 -4.81 -1.05 -1.77
N ARG A 62 -3.58 -1.49 -1.49
CA ARG A 62 -2.95 -2.63 -2.17
C ARG A 62 -3.78 -3.91 -2.07
N GLU A 63 -4.32 -4.23 -0.89
CA GLU A 63 -5.15 -5.42 -0.69
C GLU A 63 -6.42 -5.39 -1.55
N LEU A 64 -7.05 -4.22 -1.67
CA LEU A 64 -8.21 -4.02 -2.56
C LEU A 64 -7.82 -4.20 -4.03
N GLU A 65 -6.70 -3.64 -4.45
CA GLU A 65 -6.18 -3.79 -5.81
C GLU A 65 -5.89 -5.26 -6.15
N ILE A 66 -5.17 -5.99 -5.28
CA ILE A 66 -4.87 -7.40 -5.49
C ILE A 66 -6.16 -8.22 -5.63
N LYS A 67 -7.18 -7.93 -4.83
CA LYS A 67 -8.49 -8.58 -4.92
C LYS A 67 -9.16 -8.31 -6.27
N GLN A 68 -9.12 -7.07 -6.76
CA GLN A 68 -9.67 -6.72 -8.07
C GLN A 68 -8.92 -7.44 -9.19
N VAL A 69 -7.59 -7.45 -9.15
CA VAL A 69 -6.75 -8.15 -10.13
C VAL A 69 -7.02 -9.65 -10.14
N ALA A 70 -7.15 -10.28 -8.97
CA ALA A 70 -7.50 -11.70 -8.86
C ALA A 70 -8.86 -12.01 -9.52
N ASN A 71 -9.88 -11.18 -9.25
CA ASN A 71 -11.19 -11.34 -9.88
C ASN A 71 -11.12 -11.22 -11.42
N ARG A 72 -10.29 -10.30 -11.95
CA ARG A 72 -10.10 -10.14 -13.40
C ARG A 72 -9.37 -11.33 -14.02
N LEU A 73 -8.35 -11.85 -13.35
CA LEU A 73 -7.65 -13.07 -13.78
C LEU A 73 -8.58 -14.28 -13.78
N ASP A 74 -9.44 -14.43 -12.76
CA ASP A 74 -10.45 -15.48 -12.72
C ASP A 74 -11.48 -15.34 -13.85
N GLN A 75 -11.91 -14.10 -14.15
CA GLN A 75 -12.79 -13.82 -15.28
C GLN A 75 -12.15 -14.24 -16.60
N LEU A 76 -10.91 -13.80 -16.87
CA LEU A 76 -10.16 -14.16 -18.08
C LEU A 76 -9.96 -15.67 -18.22
N ARG A 77 -9.62 -16.36 -17.12
CA ARG A 77 -9.49 -17.82 -17.10
C ARG A 77 -10.82 -18.51 -17.41
N ASN A 78 -11.92 -18.01 -16.88
CA ASN A 78 -13.24 -18.58 -17.13
C ASN A 78 -13.69 -18.33 -18.57
N ASP A 79 -13.44 -17.14 -19.10
CA ASP A 79 -13.69 -16.78 -20.50
C ASP A 79 -12.96 -17.76 -21.45
N GLU A 80 -11.67 -18.03 -21.19
CA GLU A 80 -10.89 -19.04 -21.91
C GLU A 80 -11.47 -20.46 -21.75
N ARG A 81 -11.80 -20.86 -20.52
CA ARG A 81 -12.31 -22.22 -20.23
C ARG A 81 -13.67 -22.52 -20.85
N TYR A 82 -14.53 -21.52 -20.94
CA TYR A 82 -15.92 -21.67 -21.40
C TYR A 82 -16.14 -21.11 -22.81
N GLU A 83 -15.07 -20.70 -23.50
CA GLU A 83 -15.12 -20.11 -24.85
C GLU A 83 -16.09 -18.92 -24.94
N MET A 84 -16.12 -18.11 -23.87
CA MET A 84 -16.94 -16.90 -23.78
C MET A 84 -16.03 -15.67 -23.70
N VAL A 85 -16.56 -14.50 -24.05
CA VAL A 85 -15.84 -13.23 -23.87
C VAL A 85 -16.73 -12.30 -23.05
N THR A 86 -16.51 -12.31 -21.73
CA THR A 86 -17.24 -11.46 -20.78
C THR A 86 -16.38 -10.32 -20.27
N TYR A 87 -15.05 -10.48 -20.31
CA TYR A 87 -14.11 -9.42 -20.00
C TYR A 87 -14.00 -8.45 -21.19
N THR A 88 -14.32 -7.19 -20.94
CA THR A 88 -14.30 -6.11 -21.96
C THR A 88 -13.24 -5.06 -21.68
N GLY A 89 -12.24 -5.36 -20.85
CA GLY A 89 -11.18 -4.43 -20.53
C GLY A 89 -9.98 -4.55 -21.48
N ASP A 90 -9.05 -3.60 -21.38
CA ASP A 90 -7.93 -3.46 -22.30
C ASP A 90 -6.65 -4.19 -21.85
N TYR A 91 -6.74 -4.99 -20.79
CA TYR A 91 -5.60 -5.64 -20.16
C TYR A 91 -5.67 -7.16 -20.28
N THR A 92 -4.53 -7.75 -20.65
CA THR A 92 -4.33 -9.18 -20.79
C THR A 92 -4.04 -9.85 -19.44
N ALA A 93 -4.18 -11.17 -19.38
CA ALA A 93 -3.84 -11.95 -18.19
C ALA A 93 -2.35 -11.79 -17.80
N ALA A 94 -1.45 -11.64 -18.79
CA ALA A 94 -0.03 -11.39 -18.54
C ALA A 94 0.20 -10.04 -17.85
N GLU A 95 -0.49 -9.00 -18.29
CA GLU A 95 -0.39 -7.65 -17.71
C GLU A 95 -0.95 -7.61 -16.30
N PHE A 96 -2.10 -8.26 -16.04
CA PHE A 96 -2.64 -8.40 -14.70
C PHE A 96 -1.71 -9.17 -13.76
N ASN A 97 -1.07 -10.26 -14.23
CA ASN A 97 -0.12 -11.01 -13.42
C ASN A 97 1.14 -10.18 -13.08
N ALA A 98 1.66 -9.43 -14.04
CA ALA A 98 2.79 -8.53 -13.80
C ALA A 98 2.42 -7.40 -12.84
N TYR A 99 1.21 -6.83 -12.98
CA TYR A 99 0.72 -5.81 -12.06
C TYR A 99 0.53 -6.36 -10.64
N ARG A 100 0.01 -7.60 -10.50
CA ARG A 100 -0.05 -8.29 -9.21
C ARG A 100 1.33 -8.44 -8.58
N ALA A 101 2.35 -8.81 -9.35
CA ALA A 101 3.72 -8.92 -8.84
C ALA A 101 4.27 -7.55 -8.39
N ALA A 102 4.01 -6.48 -9.16
CA ALA A 102 4.38 -5.12 -8.78
C ALA A 102 3.69 -4.65 -7.49
N LEU A 103 2.41 -4.99 -7.30
CA LEU A 103 1.66 -4.69 -6.07
C LEU A 103 2.22 -5.40 -4.85
N VAL A 104 2.63 -6.67 -4.99
CA VAL A 104 3.27 -7.42 -3.89
C VAL A 104 4.59 -6.76 -3.51
N ALA A 105 5.47 -6.50 -4.50
CA ALA A 105 6.76 -5.87 -4.27
C ALA A 105 6.63 -4.46 -3.65
N TYR A 106 5.63 -3.68 -4.05
CA TYR A 106 5.35 -2.37 -3.47
C TYR A 106 5.07 -2.45 -1.96
N GLY A 107 4.28 -3.44 -1.54
CA GLY A 107 3.88 -3.55 -0.14
C GLY A 107 5.00 -3.95 0.83
N ASP A 108 6.07 -4.55 0.30
CA ASP A 108 7.28 -4.87 1.08
C ASP A 108 8.17 -3.63 1.30
N HIS A 109 7.94 -2.54 0.54
CA HIS A 109 8.82 -1.37 0.47
C HIS A 109 8.08 -0.02 0.56
N ILE A 110 7.04 0.08 1.40
CA ILE A 110 6.33 1.36 1.61
C ILE A 110 7.15 2.30 2.52
N HIS A 111 7.57 3.42 1.96
CA HIS A 111 8.29 4.53 2.58
C HIS A 111 7.70 5.87 2.10
N GLU A 112 8.21 7.00 2.61
CA GLU A 112 7.65 8.33 2.33
C GLU A 112 7.57 8.69 0.85
N SER A 113 8.56 8.29 0.05
CA SER A 113 8.62 8.53 -1.39
C SER A 113 8.08 7.41 -2.28
N SER A 114 7.47 6.36 -1.71
CA SER A 114 6.97 5.23 -2.52
C SER A 114 5.83 5.67 -3.44
N VAL A 115 5.99 5.38 -4.73
CA VAL A 115 4.98 5.65 -5.76
C VAL A 115 4.16 4.39 -5.99
N ARG A 116 2.83 4.53 -6.00
CA ARG A 116 1.93 3.41 -6.29
C ARG A 116 2.19 2.85 -7.69
N PRO A 117 2.28 1.52 -7.86
CA PRO A 117 2.29 0.94 -9.18
C PRO A 117 0.95 1.21 -9.88
N SER A 118 0.98 1.38 -11.21
CA SER A 118 -0.20 1.52 -12.05
C SER A 118 -0.22 0.40 -13.09
N ILE A 119 -1.41 -0.14 -13.37
CA ILE A 119 -1.57 -1.18 -14.38
C ILE A 119 -1.23 -0.66 -15.78
N GLU A 120 -1.52 0.60 -16.08
CA GLU A 120 -1.17 1.28 -17.33
C GLU A 120 0.35 1.27 -17.54
N ALA A 121 1.11 1.67 -16.51
CA ALA A 121 2.56 1.73 -16.58
C ALA A 121 3.19 0.34 -16.77
N VAL A 122 2.67 -0.67 -16.06
CA VAL A 122 3.11 -2.07 -16.20
C VAL A 122 2.78 -2.61 -17.58
N ALA A 123 1.57 -2.37 -18.08
CA ALA A 123 1.13 -2.80 -19.40
C ALA A 123 1.99 -2.16 -20.50
N GLN A 124 2.25 -0.87 -20.42
CA GLN A 124 3.12 -0.17 -21.38
C GLN A 124 4.53 -0.75 -21.39
N GLN A 125 5.13 -0.99 -20.22
CA GLN A 125 6.46 -1.61 -20.13
C GLN A 125 6.49 -3.02 -20.76
N LEU A 126 5.46 -3.84 -20.54
CA LEU A 126 5.39 -5.17 -21.13
C LEU A 126 5.25 -5.11 -22.65
N ARG A 127 4.35 -4.27 -23.17
CA ARG A 127 4.14 -4.08 -24.61
C ARG A 127 5.42 -3.63 -25.30
N SER A 128 6.11 -2.63 -24.75
CA SER A 128 7.39 -2.13 -25.31
C SER A 128 8.51 -3.19 -25.32
N ARG A 129 8.53 -4.11 -24.34
CA ARG A 129 9.51 -5.21 -24.32
C ARG A 129 9.22 -6.26 -25.39
N SER A 130 7.95 -6.55 -25.65
CA SER A 130 7.54 -7.48 -26.71
C SER A 130 7.92 -6.94 -28.09
N GLU A 131 7.64 -5.66 -28.36
CA GLU A 131 8.00 -5.00 -29.62
C GLU A 131 9.50 -4.99 -29.88
N ALA A 132 10.31 -4.71 -28.85
CA ALA A 132 11.76 -4.75 -28.95
C ALA A 132 12.28 -6.16 -29.27
N SER A 133 11.70 -7.20 -28.65
CA SER A 133 12.07 -8.60 -28.88
C SER A 133 11.73 -9.08 -30.29
N GLU A 134 10.61 -8.65 -30.86
CA GLU A 134 10.22 -8.99 -32.24
C GLU A 134 11.09 -8.28 -33.29
N GLY A 135 11.52 -7.05 -33.00
CA GLY A 135 12.45 -6.29 -33.84
C GLY A 135 13.80 -7.00 -33.98
N THR A 136 14.37 -7.46 -32.86
CA THR A 136 15.67 -8.17 -32.86
C THR A 136 15.62 -9.50 -33.60
N LEU A 137 14.52 -10.27 -33.48
CA LEU A 137 14.38 -11.55 -34.18
C LEU A 137 14.23 -11.39 -35.70
N ARG A 138 13.63 -10.29 -36.18
CA ARG A 138 13.53 -9.99 -37.62
C ARG A 138 14.85 -9.52 -38.23
N GLU A 139 15.75 -8.94 -37.44
CA GLU A 139 17.04 -8.45 -37.90
C GLU A 139 18.09 -9.57 -38.02
N VAL A 140 18.04 -10.57 -37.13
CA VAL A 140 18.91 -11.77 -37.17
C VAL A 140 18.49 -12.76 -38.27
N ALA A 141 17.24 -12.69 -38.74
CA ALA A 141 16.71 -13.57 -39.79
C ALA A 141 16.91 -13.04 -41.24
N ARG A 142 17.69 -11.96 -41.42
CA ARG A 142 18.10 -11.40 -42.73
C ARG A 142 19.58 -11.67 -42.98
#